data_AF-A0AAV0K268-F1
#
_entry.id   AF-A0AAV0K268-F1
#
_cell.length_a   1.000
_cell.length_b   1.000
_cell.length_c   1.000
_cell.angle_alpha   90.00
_cell.angle_beta   90.00
_cell.angle_gamma   90.00
#
_symmetry.space_group_name_H-M   'P 1'
#
loop_
_entity.id
_entity.type
_entity.pdbx_description
1 polymer ?
#
loop_
_entity_poly.entity_id
_entity_poly.type
_entity_poly.pdbx_seq_one_letter_code
_entity_poly.pdbx_strand_id
1 'polypeptide(L)'
;MRKEVMAKCAQLAQFDEELYKVTGEGDDKYLIATAEQPLCAYHIDDWIQPTDLPIRYAGYSSCFRKEAGSHGRDTLGIFRVHQFEKVEQFCVTSPNGTDSWDMHEEMIKNSEDFYKSLNLPYQVISIVSGALNDAAAKKYDLEAWFPASKTYRELVSCSNCTDYQSRRLEIRYGQKKGNEAAKQYVHLLNSTLTATERTLCCILENYQKEDGVEVPEVLRPYLGGKSFIPFQTKGKKPTK
;
A
#
# COMPACT_ATOMS: atom_id res chain seq x y z
N MET A 1 6.91 -3.26 15.29
CA MET A 1 8.39 -3.34 15.10
C MET A 1 9.09 -2.64 16.26
N ARG A 2 10.32 -3.06 16.62
CA ARG A 2 11.16 -2.36 17.63
C ARG A 2 11.52 -0.95 17.13
N LYS A 3 11.63 0.02 18.05
CA LYS A 3 11.94 1.43 17.73
C LYS A 3 13.18 1.59 16.85
N GLU A 4 14.27 0.92 17.18
CA GLU A 4 15.54 0.98 16.45
C GLU A 4 15.42 0.52 14.98
N VAL A 5 14.58 -0.50 14.74
CA VAL A 5 14.34 -1.06 13.40
C VAL A 5 13.37 -0.17 12.63
N MET A 6 12.27 0.24 13.26
CA MET A 6 11.29 1.16 12.66
C MET A 6 11.96 2.46 12.22
N ALA A 7 12.91 2.98 13.02
CA ALA A 7 13.62 4.20 12.70
C ALA A 7 14.38 4.11 11.38
N LYS A 8 14.82 2.91 10.94
CA LYS A 8 15.50 2.72 9.65
C LYS A 8 14.53 2.64 8.46
N CYS A 9 13.30 2.15 8.66
CA CYS A 9 12.31 1.98 7.58
C CYS A 9 11.36 3.17 7.41
N ALA A 10 11.14 3.95 8.47
CA ALA A 10 10.24 5.09 8.47
C ALA A 10 11.00 6.44 8.46
N GLN A 11 10.35 7.46 7.91
CA GLN A 11 10.78 8.86 7.98
C GLN A 11 10.43 9.45 9.35
N LEU A 12 11.16 10.49 9.76
CA LEU A 12 10.96 11.13 11.07
C LEU A 12 9.54 11.67 11.25
N ALA A 13 8.99 12.33 10.24
CA ALA A 13 7.61 12.86 10.29
C ALA A 13 6.56 11.76 10.55
N GLN A 14 6.79 10.54 10.06
CA GLN A 14 5.86 9.42 10.27
C GLN A 14 5.77 9.00 11.75
N PHE A 15 6.81 9.21 12.56
CA PHE A 15 6.73 8.93 14.00
C PHE A 15 5.72 9.83 14.70
N ASP A 16 5.63 11.09 14.31
CA ASP A 16 4.73 12.07 14.91
C ASP A 16 3.33 12.00 14.32
N GLU A 17 3.21 11.73 13.02
CA GLU A 17 1.95 11.84 12.29
C GLU A 17 1.21 10.52 12.08
N GLU A 18 1.93 9.40 11.95
CA GLU A 18 1.35 8.13 11.49
C GLU A 18 1.48 7.01 12.53
N LEU A 19 2.62 6.84 13.18
CA LEU A 19 2.93 5.62 13.94
C LEU A 19 2.42 5.65 15.38
N TYR A 20 1.66 4.62 15.77
CA TYR A 20 1.31 4.38 17.18
C TYR A 20 2.50 3.77 17.93
N LYS A 21 2.85 4.37 19.07
CA LYS A 21 3.84 3.82 20.00
C LYS A 21 3.20 2.75 20.87
N VAL A 22 3.88 1.62 21.03
CA VAL A 22 3.50 0.51 21.92
C VAL A 22 4.54 0.43 23.03
N THR A 23 4.07 0.48 24.28
CA THR A 23 4.88 0.39 25.50
C THR A 23 4.43 -0.78 26.36
N GLY A 24 5.26 -1.24 27.29
CA GLY A 24 5.00 -2.41 28.13
C GLY A 24 6.32 -3.00 28.64
N GLU A 25 6.38 -4.30 28.84
CA GLU A 25 7.65 -4.98 29.15
C GLU A 25 8.59 -5.03 27.93
N GLY A 26 9.86 -4.73 28.17
CA GLY A 26 10.91 -4.66 27.15
C GLY A 26 10.93 -3.34 26.36
N ASP A 27 11.63 -3.35 25.22
CA ASP A 27 11.88 -2.13 24.45
C ASP A 27 10.61 -1.51 23.84
N ASP A 28 10.65 -0.19 23.67
CA ASP A 28 9.65 0.57 22.90
C ASP A 28 9.46 0.00 21.49
N LYS A 29 8.19 -0.14 21.10
CA LYS A 29 7.79 -0.65 19.79
C LYS A 29 6.84 0.35 19.11
N TYR A 30 6.63 0.15 17.81
CA TYR A 30 5.65 0.89 17.01
C TYR A 30 4.81 -0.09 16.20
N LEU A 31 3.49 0.16 16.11
CA LEU A 31 2.63 -0.55 15.16
C LEU A 31 2.99 -0.15 13.73
N ILE A 32 2.83 -1.08 12.80
CA ILE A 32 3.17 -0.84 11.38
C ILE A 32 2.05 -0.05 10.70
N ALA A 33 2.42 0.91 9.85
CA ALA A 33 1.48 1.66 9.01
C ALA A 33 1.27 1.02 7.62
N THR A 34 2.09 0.02 7.29
CA THR A 34 2.09 -0.74 6.04
C THR A 34 2.94 -2.01 6.21
N ALA A 35 2.62 -3.08 5.47
CA ALA A 35 3.45 -4.29 5.38
C ALA A 35 4.83 -4.04 4.76
N GLU A 36 5.00 -2.97 4.00
CA GLU A 36 6.31 -2.52 3.47
C GLU A 36 7.35 -2.37 4.58
N GLN A 37 7.01 -1.74 5.71
CA GLN A 37 7.95 -1.47 6.80
C GLN A 37 8.64 -2.74 7.35
N PRO A 38 7.90 -3.80 7.74
CA PRO A 38 8.51 -5.04 8.17
C PRO A 38 9.16 -5.82 7.03
N LEU A 39 8.66 -5.74 5.78
CA LEU A 39 9.28 -6.42 4.63
C LEU A 39 10.64 -5.81 4.25
N CYS A 40 10.77 -4.48 4.31
CA CYS A 40 12.06 -3.80 4.24
C CYS A 40 12.99 -4.27 5.37
N ALA A 41 12.48 -4.33 6.60
CA ALA A 41 13.28 -4.70 7.77
C ALA A 41 13.70 -6.18 7.77
N TYR A 42 12.94 -7.05 7.11
CA TYR A 42 13.23 -8.48 7.01
C TYR A 42 14.58 -8.75 6.34
N HIS A 43 15.00 -7.86 5.44
CA HIS A 43 16.23 -7.98 4.66
C HIS A 43 17.42 -7.20 5.23
N ILE A 44 17.32 -6.66 6.45
CA ILE A 44 18.39 -5.86 7.05
C ILE A 44 19.72 -6.61 7.02
N ASP A 45 20.75 -5.91 6.53
CA ASP A 45 22.12 -6.41 6.39
C ASP A 45 22.33 -7.57 5.41
N ASP A 46 21.31 -7.99 4.65
CA ASP A 46 21.42 -9.07 3.67
C ASP A 46 22.37 -8.73 2.51
N TRP A 47 22.93 -9.79 1.92
CA TRP A 47 23.61 -9.77 0.63
C TRP A 47 22.82 -10.64 -0.36
N ILE A 48 21.99 -9.99 -1.18
CA ILE A 48 21.09 -10.68 -2.10
C ILE A 48 21.84 -11.03 -3.38
N GLN A 49 21.84 -12.30 -3.76
CA GLN A 49 22.53 -12.75 -4.97
C GLN A 49 21.73 -12.38 -6.22
N PRO A 50 22.38 -12.07 -7.35
CA PRO A 50 21.70 -11.75 -8.60
C PRO A 50 20.73 -12.85 -9.06
N THR A 51 21.06 -14.12 -8.76
CA THR A 51 20.25 -15.30 -9.11
C THR A 51 18.94 -15.41 -8.33
N ASP A 52 18.81 -14.69 -7.21
CA ASP A 52 17.62 -14.72 -6.36
C ASP A 52 16.60 -13.64 -6.77
N LEU A 53 16.99 -12.73 -7.68
CA LEU A 53 16.20 -11.57 -8.08
C LEU A 53 15.41 -11.82 -9.37
N PRO A 54 14.20 -11.24 -9.52
CA PRO A 54 13.50 -10.42 -8.53
C PRO A 54 12.83 -11.26 -7.44
N ILE A 55 12.88 -10.77 -6.19
CA ILE A 55 12.09 -11.33 -5.08
C ILE A 55 10.77 -10.57 -5.00
N ARG A 56 9.65 -11.29 -5.00
CA ARG A 56 8.30 -10.71 -4.96
C ARG A 56 7.55 -11.20 -3.72
N TYR A 57 6.97 -10.27 -2.97
CA TYR A 57 6.15 -10.56 -1.79
C TYR A 57 4.73 -10.03 -1.95
N ALA A 58 3.77 -10.82 -1.43
CA ALA A 58 2.40 -10.39 -1.16
C ALA A 58 2.22 -10.20 0.35
N GLY A 59 2.45 -8.98 0.84
CA GLY A 59 2.33 -8.64 2.25
C GLY A 59 0.89 -8.44 2.67
N TYR A 60 0.37 -9.25 3.59
CA TYR A 60 -0.95 -9.06 4.20
C TYR A 60 -0.80 -8.67 5.67
N SER A 61 -1.40 -7.53 6.05
CA SER A 61 -1.39 -7.08 7.45
C SER A 61 -2.50 -6.07 7.75
N SER A 62 -2.95 -6.02 9.01
CA SER A 62 -3.59 -4.82 9.54
C SER A 62 -2.56 -3.68 9.64
N CYS A 63 -2.96 -2.51 9.16
CA CYS A 63 -2.19 -1.27 9.14
C CYS A 63 -2.76 -0.29 10.16
N PHE A 64 -1.90 0.39 10.92
CA PHE A 64 -2.29 1.30 11.98
C PHE A 64 -1.76 2.71 11.71
N ARG A 65 -2.64 3.72 11.61
CA ARG A 65 -2.28 5.11 11.33
C ARG A 65 -2.99 6.09 12.27
N LYS A 66 -2.23 6.98 12.90
CA LYS A 66 -2.77 8.03 13.79
C LYS A 66 -3.58 9.08 13.03
N GLU A 67 -3.30 9.29 11.75
CA GLU A 67 -3.99 10.27 10.89
C GLU A 67 -3.94 11.72 11.44
N ALA A 68 -2.89 12.06 12.19
CA ALA A 68 -2.83 13.31 12.98
C ALA A 68 -2.85 14.59 12.13
N GLY A 69 -2.36 14.54 10.89
CA GLY A 69 -2.37 15.66 9.94
C GLY A 69 -3.70 15.89 9.20
N SER A 70 -4.72 15.07 9.45
CA SER A 70 -5.97 15.05 8.66
C SER A 70 -7.21 15.45 9.45
N HIS A 71 -7.05 16.22 10.53
CA HIS A 71 -8.16 16.61 11.41
C HIS A 71 -9.35 17.20 10.63
N GLY A 72 -10.53 16.61 10.79
CA GLY A 72 -11.76 17.04 10.11
C GLY A 72 -11.94 16.54 8.67
N ARG A 73 -10.99 15.79 8.10
CA ARG A 73 -11.08 15.23 6.74
C ARG A 73 -11.59 13.79 6.78
N ASP A 74 -12.57 13.48 5.93
CA ASP A 74 -13.11 12.12 5.74
C ASP A 74 -13.53 11.40 7.05
N THR A 75 -14.11 12.13 8.00
CA THR A 75 -14.45 11.63 9.35
C THR A 75 -15.66 10.68 9.40
N LEU A 76 -16.30 10.42 8.26
CA LEU A 76 -17.50 9.58 8.14
C LEU A 76 -17.17 8.27 7.41
N GLY A 77 -17.81 7.18 7.86
CA GLY A 77 -17.65 5.86 7.26
C GLY A 77 -16.28 5.23 7.59
N ILE A 78 -15.78 4.40 6.67
CA ILE A 78 -14.54 3.64 6.84
C ILE A 78 -13.43 4.03 5.84
N PHE A 79 -13.62 5.11 5.08
CA PHE A 79 -12.66 5.51 4.04
C PHE A 79 -11.31 5.96 4.62
N ARG A 80 -11.33 6.65 5.77
CA ARG A 80 -10.15 7.06 6.52
C ARG A 80 -10.34 6.63 7.98
N VAL A 81 -9.59 5.62 8.39
CA VAL A 81 -9.69 4.99 9.71
C VAL A 81 -8.30 4.71 10.27
N HIS A 82 -8.22 4.54 11.58
CA HIS A 82 -6.95 4.29 12.27
C HIS A 82 -6.42 2.87 12.11
N GLN A 83 -7.29 1.93 11.77
CA GLN A 83 -6.96 0.53 11.52
C GLN A 83 -7.65 0.09 10.23
N PHE A 84 -6.91 -0.56 9.35
CA PHE A 84 -7.44 -1.11 8.11
C PHE A 84 -6.59 -2.29 7.62
N GLU A 85 -7.17 -3.22 6.87
CA GLU A 85 -6.39 -4.30 6.23
C GLU A 85 -5.86 -3.89 4.86
N LYS A 86 -4.68 -4.41 4.52
CA LYS A 86 -4.04 -4.13 3.23
C LYS A 86 -3.31 -5.36 2.70
N VAL A 87 -3.43 -5.57 1.39
CA VAL A 87 -2.55 -6.45 0.62
C VAL A 87 -1.56 -5.59 -0.15
N GLU A 88 -0.28 -5.82 0.07
CA GLU A 88 0.86 -5.07 -0.45
C GLU A 88 1.68 -5.92 -1.42
N GLN A 89 2.03 -5.34 -2.55
CA GLN A 89 3.11 -5.82 -3.41
C GLN A 89 4.42 -5.20 -2.93
N PHE A 90 5.42 -6.02 -2.63
CA PHE A 90 6.77 -5.56 -2.31
C PHE A 90 7.77 -6.33 -3.14
N CYS A 91 8.63 -5.62 -3.87
CA CYS A 91 9.59 -6.24 -4.77
C CYS A 91 11.01 -5.77 -4.44
N VAL A 92 11.93 -6.73 -4.46
CA VAL A 92 13.37 -6.49 -4.43
C VAL A 92 13.90 -6.83 -5.81
N THR A 93 14.54 -5.87 -6.47
CA THR A 93 15.05 -6.06 -7.84
C THR A 93 16.55 -5.77 -7.91
N SER A 94 17.15 -6.23 -9.00
CA SER A 94 18.49 -5.81 -9.40
C SER A 94 18.53 -4.28 -9.57
N PRO A 95 19.65 -3.62 -9.20
CA PRO A 95 19.85 -2.20 -9.48
C PRO A 95 20.34 -1.94 -10.91
N ASN A 96 20.65 -2.99 -11.68
CA ASN A 96 21.22 -2.87 -13.02
C ASN A 96 20.14 -2.77 -14.10
N GLY A 97 20.47 -2.09 -15.20
CA GLY A 97 19.57 -1.99 -16.35
C GLY A 97 18.27 -1.26 -16.03
N THR A 98 17.15 -1.79 -16.53
CA THR A 98 15.81 -1.25 -16.34
C THR A 98 14.98 -2.05 -15.34
N ASP A 99 15.52 -3.10 -14.73
CA ASP A 99 14.79 -4.11 -13.94
C ASP A 99 13.82 -3.51 -12.91
N SER A 100 14.25 -2.51 -12.13
CA SER A 100 13.37 -1.84 -11.17
C SER A 100 12.26 -1.02 -11.82
N TRP A 101 12.53 -0.39 -12.96
CA TRP A 101 11.55 0.42 -13.69
C TRP A 101 10.54 -0.46 -14.42
N ASP A 102 10.99 -1.58 -14.99
CA ASP A 102 10.10 -2.57 -15.61
C ASP A 102 9.21 -3.23 -14.54
N MET A 103 9.75 -3.51 -13.35
CA MET A 103 8.96 -3.97 -12.20
C MET A 103 7.96 -2.90 -11.71
N HIS A 104 8.32 -1.62 -11.76
CA HIS A 104 7.41 -0.53 -11.37
C HIS A 104 6.16 -0.51 -12.25
N GLU A 105 6.35 -0.66 -13.57
CA GLU A 105 5.26 -0.76 -14.55
C GLU A 105 4.47 -2.09 -14.40
N GLU A 106 5.13 -3.21 -14.08
CA GLU A 106 4.48 -4.49 -13.75
C GLU A 106 3.57 -4.35 -12.51
N MET A 107 4.06 -3.72 -11.43
CA MET A 107 3.34 -3.59 -10.16
C MET A 107 2.10 -2.70 -10.29
N ILE A 108 2.18 -1.57 -11.00
CA ILE A 108 0.99 -0.74 -11.23
C ILE A 108 -0.01 -1.47 -12.14
N LYS A 109 0.45 -2.20 -13.15
CA LYS A 109 -0.41 -3.02 -14.01
C LYS A 109 -1.13 -4.11 -13.21
N ASN A 110 -0.47 -4.77 -12.25
CA ASN A 110 -1.12 -5.74 -11.37
C ASN A 110 -2.26 -5.10 -10.56
N SER A 111 -2.04 -3.90 -10.03
CA SER A 111 -3.09 -3.15 -9.33
C SER A 111 -4.23 -2.76 -10.27
N GLU A 112 -3.92 -2.27 -11.47
CA GLU A 112 -4.92 -2.00 -12.51
C GLU A 112 -5.76 -3.22 -12.86
N ASP A 113 -5.12 -4.37 -13.12
CA ASP A 113 -5.81 -5.61 -13.48
C ASP A 113 -6.71 -6.10 -12.33
N PHE A 114 -6.30 -5.90 -11.08
CA PHE A 114 -7.13 -6.16 -9.90
C PHE A 114 -8.40 -5.31 -9.90
N TYR A 115 -8.29 -3.97 -10.06
CA TYR A 115 -9.48 -3.09 -10.06
C TYR A 115 -10.34 -3.24 -11.33
N LYS A 116 -9.74 -3.58 -12.48
CA LYS A 116 -10.47 -4.00 -13.70
C LYS A 116 -11.30 -5.26 -13.44
N SER A 117 -10.75 -6.25 -12.72
CA SER A 117 -11.49 -7.48 -12.39
C SER A 117 -12.70 -7.22 -11.47
N LEU A 118 -12.62 -6.19 -10.63
CA LEU A 118 -13.73 -5.68 -9.82
C LEU A 118 -14.68 -4.77 -10.60
N ASN A 119 -14.41 -4.50 -11.88
CA ASN A 119 -15.14 -3.56 -12.73
C ASN A 119 -15.35 -2.19 -12.07
N LEU A 120 -14.29 -1.66 -11.44
CA LEU A 120 -14.29 -0.33 -10.83
C LEU A 120 -13.63 0.67 -11.77
N PRO A 121 -14.29 1.80 -12.11
CA PRO A 121 -13.69 2.85 -12.92
C PRO A 121 -12.57 3.56 -12.15
N TYR A 122 -11.45 3.84 -12.82
CA TYR A 122 -10.30 4.53 -12.22
C TYR A 122 -9.50 5.32 -13.24
N GLN A 123 -8.59 6.14 -12.75
CA GLN A 123 -7.49 6.76 -13.50
C GLN A 123 -6.16 6.45 -12.82
N VAL A 124 -5.08 6.39 -13.61
CA VAL A 124 -3.70 6.31 -13.10
C VAL A 124 -3.04 7.65 -13.31
N ILE A 125 -2.46 8.21 -12.26
CA ILE A 125 -1.78 9.50 -12.30
C ILE A 125 -0.31 9.34 -11.88
N SER A 126 0.58 10.12 -12.49
CA SER A 126 1.95 10.28 -12.02
C SER A 126 2.02 11.45 -11.06
N ILE A 127 2.59 11.22 -9.89
CA ILE A 127 2.63 12.23 -8.83
C ILE A 127 3.73 13.24 -9.11
N VAL A 128 3.41 14.53 -8.91
CA VAL A 128 4.34 15.65 -9.11
C VAL A 128 5.47 15.59 -8.08
N SER A 129 6.65 16.07 -8.45
CA SER A 129 7.87 15.96 -7.63
C SER A 129 7.72 16.55 -6.23
N GLY A 130 7.03 17.67 -6.07
CA GLY A 130 6.81 18.31 -4.76
C GLY A 130 5.87 17.55 -3.80
N ALA A 131 5.20 16.50 -4.28
CA ALA A 131 4.32 15.64 -3.49
C ALA A 131 4.88 14.21 -3.30
N LEU A 132 6.10 13.95 -3.77
CA LEU A 132 6.81 12.70 -3.50
C LEU A 132 7.37 12.73 -2.08
N ASN A 133 7.29 11.59 -1.39
CA ASN A 133 8.03 11.38 -0.14
C ASN A 133 9.50 11.12 -0.45
N ASP A 134 10.41 11.43 0.49
CA ASP A 134 11.87 11.36 0.26
C ASP A 134 12.39 10.04 -0.33
N ALA A 135 11.71 8.91 -0.07
CA ALA A 135 12.14 7.61 -0.55
C ALA A 135 11.76 7.33 -2.01
N ALA A 136 10.72 7.96 -2.56
CA ALA A 136 10.19 7.61 -3.88
C ALA A 136 10.89 8.41 -5.00
N ALA A 137 11.53 7.69 -5.93
CA ALA A 137 12.07 8.29 -7.16
C ALA A 137 10.95 8.59 -8.18
N LYS A 138 9.90 7.75 -8.20
CA LYS A 138 8.67 7.95 -8.97
C LYS A 138 7.52 7.26 -8.26
N LYS A 139 6.33 7.88 -8.30
CA LYS A 139 5.10 7.32 -7.73
C LYS A 139 3.94 7.44 -8.71
N TYR A 140 3.20 6.35 -8.86
CA TYR A 140 1.89 6.33 -9.48
C TYR A 140 0.83 6.16 -8.40
N ASP A 141 -0.28 6.89 -8.52
CA ASP A 141 -1.49 6.59 -7.76
C ASP A 141 -2.58 6.11 -8.72
N LEU A 142 -3.32 5.08 -8.30
CA LEU A 142 -4.59 4.69 -8.93
C LEU A 142 -5.70 5.29 -8.09
N GLU A 143 -6.44 6.21 -8.71
CA GLU A 143 -7.59 6.85 -8.10
C GLU A 143 -8.86 6.27 -8.71
N ALA A 144 -9.68 5.62 -7.90
CA ALA A 144 -10.96 5.09 -8.36
C ALA A 144 -12.04 6.17 -8.32
N TRP A 145 -13.01 6.07 -9.22
CA TRP A 145 -14.15 6.99 -9.26
C TRP A 145 -15.22 6.59 -8.25
N PHE A 146 -15.63 7.55 -7.42
CA PHE A 146 -16.69 7.41 -6.43
C PHE A 146 -17.93 8.17 -6.93
N PRO A 147 -18.95 7.48 -7.50
CA PRO A 147 -20.05 8.14 -8.20
C PRO A 147 -20.98 8.95 -7.29
N ALA A 148 -21.20 8.55 -6.04
CA ALA A 148 -22.00 9.33 -5.10
C ALA A 148 -21.20 10.52 -4.56
N SER A 149 -19.90 10.32 -4.31
CA SER A 149 -18.98 11.38 -3.90
C SER A 149 -18.58 12.33 -5.05
N LYS A 150 -18.83 11.94 -6.31
CA LYS A 150 -18.53 12.67 -7.56
C LYS A 150 -17.06 13.08 -7.70
N THR A 151 -16.14 12.19 -7.33
CA THR A 151 -14.70 12.50 -7.36
C THR A 151 -13.87 11.23 -7.49
N TYR A 152 -12.63 11.39 -7.95
CA TYR A 152 -11.61 10.35 -7.90
C TYR A 152 -10.97 10.33 -6.51
N ARG A 153 -10.77 9.14 -5.95
CA ARG A 153 -10.09 8.96 -4.66
C ARG A 153 -9.05 7.85 -4.73
N GLU A 154 -7.90 8.13 -4.13
CA GLU A 154 -6.75 7.22 -4.05
C GLU A 154 -7.09 5.89 -3.37
N LEU A 155 -6.89 4.79 -4.11
CA LEU A 155 -6.96 3.42 -3.59
C LEU A 155 -5.61 2.72 -3.58
N VAL A 156 -4.67 3.14 -4.44
CA VAL A 156 -3.34 2.57 -4.57
C VAL A 156 -2.31 3.67 -4.71
N SER A 157 -1.16 3.45 -4.10
CA SER A 157 0.10 4.09 -4.44
C SER A 157 1.11 3.02 -4.83
N CYS A 158 1.92 3.29 -5.85
CA CYS A 158 2.93 2.40 -6.41
C CYS A 158 4.23 3.20 -6.60
N SER A 159 5.25 2.89 -5.81
CA SER A 159 6.50 3.65 -5.74
C SER A 159 7.71 2.80 -6.10
N ASN A 160 8.58 3.36 -6.94
CA ASN A 160 9.96 2.88 -7.06
C ASN A 160 10.84 3.71 -6.13
N CYS A 161 11.43 3.06 -5.12
CA CYS A 161 12.28 3.71 -4.13
C CYS A 161 13.78 3.52 -4.40
N THR A 162 14.12 2.89 -5.53
CA THR A 162 15.48 2.55 -5.94
C THR A 162 16.29 2.02 -4.74
N ASP A 163 17.49 2.53 -4.52
CA ASP A 163 18.37 2.13 -3.43
C ASP A 163 18.23 2.98 -2.15
N TYR A 164 17.22 3.87 -2.06
CA TYR A 164 17.08 4.79 -0.93
C TYR A 164 16.96 4.04 0.41
N GLN A 165 15.99 3.12 0.48
CA GLN A 165 15.73 2.33 1.69
C GLN A 165 16.82 1.26 1.89
N SER A 166 17.26 0.60 0.82
CA SER A 166 18.23 -0.49 0.90
C SER A 166 19.61 -0.02 1.36
N ARG A 167 20.03 1.20 1.03
CA ARG A 167 21.25 1.81 1.60
C ARG A 167 21.19 1.94 3.11
N ARG A 168 20.09 2.49 3.64
CA ARG A 168 19.91 2.71 5.09
C ARG A 168 19.78 1.41 5.87
N LEU A 169 19.19 0.39 5.25
CA LEU A 169 19.00 -0.94 5.81
C LEU A 169 20.15 -1.89 5.51
N GLU A 170 21.14 -1.41 4.75
CA GLU A 170 22.33 -2.16 4.35
C GLU A 170 22.03 -3.46 3.58
N ILE A 171 21.02 -3.41 2.71
CA ILE A 171 20.57 -4.52 1.85
C ILE A 171 21.33 -4.47 0.52
N ARG A 172 22.35 -5.30 0.42
CA ARG A 172 23.39 -5.19 -0.62
C ARG A 172 23.11 -6.13 -1.78
N TYR A 173 23.54 -5.74 -2.96
CA TYR A 173 23.47 -6.56 -4.17
C TYR A 173 24.80 -7.29 -4.38
N GLY A 174 24.74 -8.60 -4.64
CA GLY A 174 25.91 -9.41 -4.98
C GLY A 174 26.66 -9.98 -3.78
N GLN A 175 27.99 -10.01 -3.85
CA GLN A 175 28.85 -10.56 -2.79
C GLN A 175 29.84 -9.51 -2.30
N LYS A 176 30.30 -9.66 -1.05
CA LYS A 176 31.37 -8.86 -0.47
C LYS A 176 32.71 -9.18 -1.15
N LYS A 177 33.00 -8.54 -2.29
CA LYS A 177 34.33 -8.62 -2.91
C LYS A 177 35.27 -7.64 -2.22
N GLY A 178 36.37 -8.16 -1.68
CA GLY A 178 37.29 -7.44 -0.79
C GLY A 178 37.98 -6.18 -1.35
N ASN A 179 37.78 -5.84 -2.63
CA ASN A 179 38.41 -4.72 -3.33
C ASN A 179 37.42 -3.85 -4.17
N GLU A 180 36.10 -4.01 -4.04
CA GLU A 180 35.17 -3.10 -4.75
C GLU A 180 35.14 -1.70 -4.11
N ALA A 181 35.29 -0.67 -4.95
CA ALA A 181 35.39 0.73 -4.53
C ALA A 181 34.08 1.31 -3.94
N ALA A 182 32.92 0.67 -4.20
CA ALA A 182 31.63 1.07 -3.63
C ALA A 182 30.67 -0.13 -3.55
N LYS A 183 29.96 -0.27 -2.43
CA LYS A 183 28.88 -1.25 -2.27
C LYS A 183 27.73 -0.90 -3.24
N GLN A 184 27.22 -1.91 -3.94
CA GLN A 184 25.94 -1.83 -4.66
C GLN A 184 24.80 -2.31 -3.75
N TYR A 185 23.62 -1.71 -3.93
CA TYR A 185 22.43 -2.01 -3.14
C TYR A 185 21.29 -2.39 -4.08
N VAL A 186 20.42 -3.29 -3.65
CA VAL A 186 19.22 -3.67 -4.43
C VAL A 186 18.25 -2.50 -4.56
N HIS A 187 17.39 -2.54 -5.56
CA HIS A 187 16.28 -1.60 -5.65
C HIS A 187 15.03 -2.16 -4.96
N LEU A 188 14.33 -1.32 -4.20
CA LEU A 188 13.12 -1.67 -3.46
C LEU A 188 11.91 -0.93 -4.03
N LEU A 189 10.82 -1.66 -4.19
CA LEU A 189 9.56 -1.15 -4.70
C LEU A 189 8.41 -1.62 -3.82
N ASN A 190 7.41 -0.75 -3.65
CA ASN A 190 6.18 -1.05 -2.92
C ASN A 190 4.97 -0.58 -3.71
N SER A 191 3.87 -1.34 -3.63
CA SER A 191 2.59 -0.95 -4.20
C SER A 191 1.44 -1.57 -3.46
N THR A 192 0.42 -0.77 -3.13
CA THR A 192 -0.84 -1.31 -2.65
C THR A 192 -1.50 -2.14 -3.76
N LEU A 193 -1.86 -3.39 -3.48
CA LEU A 193 -2.81 -4.12 -4.34
C LEU A 193 -4.24 -3.71 -3.97
N THR A 194 -4.59 -3.78 -2.69
CA THR A 194 -5.88 -3.33 -2.17
C THR A 194 -5.78 -2.93 -0.70
N ALA A 195 -6.38 -1.79 -0.36
CA ALA A 195 -6.70 -1.39 1.01
C ALA A 195 -8.19 -1.66 1.23
N THR A 196 -8.52 -2.67 2.03
CA THR A 196 -9.82 -3.35 2.00
C THR A 196 -11.00 -2.43 2.27
N GLU A 197 -10.86 -1.51 3.23
CA GLU A 197 -11.92 -0.60 3.67
C GLU A 197 -12.22 0.45 2.60
N ARG A 198 -11.18 1.04 1.98
CA ARG A 198 -11.37 2.00 0.88
C ARG A 198 -11.91 1.32 -0.38
N THR A 199 -11.41 0.13 -0.71
CA THR A 199 -11.94 -0.69 -1.81
C THR A 199 -13.40 -1.04 -1.55
N LEU A 200 -13.77 -1.38 -0.31
CA LEU A 200 -15.16 -1.62 0.07
C LEU A 200 -16.03 -0.37 -0.12
N CYS A 201 -15.58 0.81 0.31
CA CYS A 201 -16.31 2.06 0.03
C CYS A 201 -16.54 2.26 -1.47
N CYS A 202 -15.53 1.99 -2.31
CA CYS A 202 -15.64 2.12 -3.76
C CYS A 202 -16.65 1.12 -4.35
N ILE A 203 -16.62 -0.14 -3.90
CA ILE A 203 -17.60 -1.18 -4.29
C ILE A 203 -19.01 -0.75 -3.89
N LEU A 204 -19.20 -0.32 -2.64
CA LEU A 204 -20.52 0.09 -2.14
C LEU A 204 -21.12 1.23 -2.99
N GLU A 205 -20.33 2.23 -3.38
CA GLU A 205 -20.84 3.31 -4.23
C GLU A 205 -21.12 2.86 -5.68
N ASN A 206 -20.26 2.03 -6.27
CA ASN A 206 -20.38 1.63 -7.69
C ASN A 206 -21.41 0.51 -7.92
N TYR A 207 -21.68 -0.32 -6.90
CA TYR A 207 -22.58 -1.48 -7.00
C TYR A 207 -23.92 -1.31 -6.27
N GLN A 208 -24.21 -0.13 -5.70
CA GLN A 208 -25.49 0.13 -5.05
C GLN A 208 -26.69 0.01 -6.01
N LYS A 209 -27.79 -0.52 -5.48
CA LYS A 209 -29.13 -0.59 -6.08
C LYS A 209 -30.13 0.04 -5.10
N GLU A 210 -31.41 0.15 -5.49
CA GLU A 210 -32.44 0.76 -4.64
C GLU A 210 -32.63 0.05 -3.28
N ASP A 211 -32.38 -1.26 -3.23
CA ASP A 211 -32.66 -2.13 -2.09
C ASP A 211 -31.41 -2.82 -1.48
N GLY A 212 -30.22 -2.47 -1.95
CA GLY A 212 -28.98 -3.06 -1.43
C GLY A 212 -27.76 -2.81 -2.32
N VAL A 213 -26.82 -3.74 -2.30
CA VAL A 213 -25.58 -3.67 -3.08
C VAL A 213 -25.34 -5.00 -3.78
N GLU A 214 -25.06 -4.94 -5.07
CA GLU A 214 -24.66 -6.11 -5.86
C GLU A 214 -23.22 -6.53 -5.52
N VAL A 215 -22.97 -7.83 -5.43
CA VAL A 215 -21.62 -8.35 -5.17
C VAL A 215 -20.88 -8.51 -6.50
N PRO A 216 -19.69 -7.89 -6.67
CA PRO A 216 -18.83 -8.09 -7.84
C PRO A 216 -18.61 -9.58 -8.12
N GLU A 217 -18.71 -9.99 -9.38
CA GLU A 217 -18.72 -11.41 -9.75
C GLU A 217 -17.51 -12.18 -9.20
N VAL A 218 -16.33 -11.59 -9.30
CA VAL A 218 -15.06 -12.17 -8.81
C VAL A 218 -15.02 -12.38 -7.30
N LEU A 219 -15.87 -11.69 -6.52
CA LEU A 219 -15.95 -11.82 -5.06
C LEU A 219 -16.98 -12.86 -4.60
N ARG A 220 -17.92 -13.26 -5.46
CA ARG A 220 -19.02 -14.18 -5.08
C ARG A 220 -18.53 -15.53 -4.55
N PRO A 221 -17.49 -16.19 -5.11
CA PRO A 221 -16.99 -17.45 -4.58
C PRO A 221 -16.48 -17.34 -3.13
N TYR A 222 -15.90 -16.19 -2.77
CA TYR A 222 -15.39 -15.92 -1.42
C TYR A 222 -16.49 -15.57 -0.40
N LEU A 223 -17.72 -15.32 -0.88
CA LEU A 223 -18.89 -15.00 -0.07
C LEU A 223 -19.96 -16.10 -0.14
N GLY A 224 -19.56 -17.35 -0.43
CA GLY A 224 -20.47 -18.49 -0.50
C GLY A 224 -21.50 -18.41 -1.63
N GLY A 225 -21.13 -17.76 -2.75
CA GLY A 225 -21.98 -17.60 -3.93
C GLY A 225 -23.00 -16.45 -3.84
N LYS A 226 -22.99 -15.66 -2.75
CA LYS A 226 -23.89 -14.49 -2.63
C LYS A 226 -23.65 -13.50 -3.75
N SER A 227 -24.71 -13.14 -4.48
CA SER A 227 -24.70 -12.15 -5.54
C SER A 227 -25.21 -10.76 -5.11
N PHE A 228 -25.86 -10.67 -3.95
CA PHE A 228 -26.51 -9.44 -3.48
C PHE A 228 -26.51 -9.33 -1.95
N ILE A 229 -26.36 -8.10 -1.43
CA ILE A 229 -26.42 -7.77 -0.01
C ILE A 229 -27.56 -6.76 0.19
N PRO A 230 -28.72 -7.16 0.76
CA PRO A 230 -29.87 -6.27 0.94
C PRO A 230 -29.69 -5.30 2.10
N PHE A 231 -30.30 -4.12 2.02
CA PHE A 231 -30.39 -3.20 3.15
C PHE A 231 -31.30 -3.77 4.26
N GLN A 232 -30.91 -3.58 5.53
CA GLN A 232 -31.70 -4.09 6.67
C GLN A 232 -32.99 -3.29 6.92
N THR A 233 -33.06 -2.05 6.45
CA THR A 233 -34.24 -1.19 6.58
C THR A 233 -34.59 -0.62 5.22
N LYS A 234 -35.83 -0.84 4.76
CA LYS A 234 -36.41 -0.04 3.68
C LYS A 234 -36.38 1.40 4.17
N GLY A 235 -35.51 2.23 3.59
CA GLY A 235 -35.38 3.63 3.98
C GLY A 235 -36.78 4.26 4.06
N LYS A 236 -37.12 4.84 5.21
CA LYS A 236 -38.25 5.77 5.25
C LYS A 236 -37.92 6.82 4.19
N LYS A 237 -38.72 6.88 3.11
CA LYS A 237 -38.62 7.96 2.13
C LYS A 237 -38.56 9.27 2.91
N PRO A 238 -37.61 10.17 2.63
CA PRO A 238 -37.65 11.50 3.22
C PRO A 238 -39.01 12.11 2.84
N THR A 239 -39.84 12.38 3.84
CA THR A 239 -41.05 13.18 3.66
C THR A 239 -40.62 14.54 3.15
N LYS A 240 -41.21 14.94 2.02
CA LYS A 240 -41.00 16.23 1.36
C LYS A 240 -41.14 17.40 2.31
#